data_AF-A0A6C1TXU2-F1
#
_entry.id   AF-A0A6C1TXU2-F1
#
_cell.length_a   1.000
_cell.length_b   1.000
_cell.length_c   1.000
_cell.angle_alpha   90.00
_cell.angle_beta   90.00
_cell.angle_gamma   90.00
#
_symmetry.space_group_name_H-M   'P 1'
#
loop_
_entity.id
_entity.type
_entity.pdbx_description
1 polymer ?
#
loop_
_entity_poly.entity_id
_entity_poly.type
_entity_poly.pdbx_seq_one_letter_code
_entity_poly.pdbx_strand_id
1 'polypeptide(L)'
;MDHRFGSEPITSPLTDEELEGVNAVNQGLANTLGIVITYVSRDHTEGYVDVTPEHHQITGIANGGLYCSIGETLGSIAAVANSGAAAVGMSNYTDLLGSVKEGRIDAVAVPVHIGRTTHLWRVEMYHEAKLVATTNLKLMILRDRS
;
A
#
# COMPACT_ATOMS: atom_id res chain seq x y z
N MET A 1 -4.70 16.93 -16.34
CA MET A 1 -5.39 17.08 -15.05
C MET A 1 -4.34 17.38 -14.02
N ASP A 2 -4.52 18.47 -13.29
CA ASP A 2 -3.70 18.78 -12.12
C ASP A 2 -4.04 17.73 -11.06
N HIS A 3 -3.08 16.93 -10.63
CA HIS A 3 -3.33 15.85 -9.67
C HIS A 3 -2.58 16.18 -8.39
N ARG A 4 -3.34 16.20 -7.28
CA ARG A 4 -2.82 16.53 -5.94
C ARG A 4 -1.87 15.45 -5.40
N PHE A 5 -2.06 14.21 -5.82
CA PHE A 5 -1.25 13.09 -5.38
C PHE A 5 0.20 13.24 -5.85
N GLY A 6 1.13 13.31 -4.91
CA GLY A 6 2.56 13.46 -5.17
C GLY A 6 3.05 14.89 -5.41
N SER A 7 2.16 15.88 -5.38
CA SER A 7 2.50 17.31 -5.46
C SER A 7 2.29 18.04 -4.13
N GLU A 8 1.35 17.58 -3.31
CA GLU A 8 1.08 18.13 -1.97
C GLU A 8 0.58 17.04 -1.00
N PRO A 9 0.65 17.29 0.33
CA PRO A 9 0.00 16.42 1.31
C PRO A 9 -1.52 16.34 1.12
N ILE A 10 -2.07 15.14 1.10
CA ILE A 10 -3.51 14.87 0.91
C ILE A 10 -4.25 15.07 2.23
N THR A 11 -4.48 16.34 2.60
CA THR A 11 -5.14 16.72 3.88
C THR A 11 -6.65 16.45 3.90
N SER A 12 -7.28 16.39 2.73
CA SER A 12 -8.64 15.90 2.55
C SER A 12 -8.58 14.66 1.65
N PRO A 13 -9.33 13.59 1.96
CA PRO A 13 -9.27 12.34 1.20
C PRO A 13 -9.48 12.55 -0.29
N LEU A 14 -8.84 11.71 -1.09
CA LEU A 14 -9.06 11.70 -2.53
C LEU A 14 -10.53 11.37 -2.83
N THR A 15 -11.08 12.04 -3.85
CA THR A 15 -12.38 11.74 -4.45
C THR A 15 -12.32 10.45 -5.27
N ASP A 16 -13.49 9.92 -5.65
CA ASP A 16 -13.58 8.73 -6.49
C ASP A 16 -12.84 8.91 -7.84
N GLU A 17 -12.95 10.07 -8.48
CA GLU A 17 -12.25 10.40 -9.74
C GLU A 17 -10.71 10.42 -9.54
N GLU A 18 -10.25 10.98 -8.42
CA GLU A 18 -8.82 10.98 -8.08
C GLU A 18 -8.30 9.57 -7.77
N LEU A 19 -9.10 8.73 -7.10
CA LEU A 19 -8.77 7.33 -6.83
C LEU A 19 -8.74 6.49 -8.11
N GLU A 20 -9.65 6.71 -9.05
CA GLU A 20 -9.59 6.12 -10.38
C GLU A 20 -8.28 6.49 -11.09
N GLY A 21 -7.87 7.77 -10.98
CA GLY A 21 -6.58 8.23 -11.48
C GLY A 21 -5.39 7.48 -10.86
N VAL A 22 -5.36 7.33 -9.54
CA VAL A 22 -4.32 6.57 -8.81
C VAL A 22 -4.27 5.11 -9.26
N ASN A 23 -5.43 4.45 -9.37
CA ASN A 23 -5.49 3.05 -9.81
C ASN A 23 -5.08 2.90 -11.29
N ALA A 24 -5.45 3.85 -12.16
CA ALA A 24 -5.13 3.82 -13.59
C ALA A 24 -3.64 3.99 -13.89
N VAL A 25 -2.91 4.75 -13.07
CA VAL A 25 -1.45 4.90 -13.21
C VAL A 25 -0.67 3.72 -12.63
N ASN A 26 -1.33 2.84 -11.86
CA ASN A 26 -0.72 1.72 -11.18
C ASN A 26 -0.40 0.53 -12.12
N GLN A 27 0.13 0.77 -13.32
CA GLN A 27 0.25 -0.20 -14.42
C GLN A 27 1.33 -1.28 -14.23
N GLY A 28 2.00 -1.32 -13.08
CA GLY A 28 3.08 -2.25 -12.78
C GLY A 28 2.62 -3.50 -12.02
N LEU A 29 3.51 -3.99 -11.16
CA LEU A 29 3.29 -5.20 -10.35
C LEU A 29 1.97 -5.17 -9.58
N ALA A 30 1.58 -4.01 -9.05
CA ALA A 30 0.34 -3.91 -8.28
C ALA A 30 -0.92 -4.15 -9.13
N ASN A 31 -0.98 -3.66 -10.37
CA ASN A 31 -2.05 -4.04 -11.30
C ASN A 31 -1.95 -5.51 -11.70
N THR A 32 -0.75 -6.05 -11.93
CA THR A 32 -0.57 -7.49 -12.20
C THR A 32 -1.12 -8.37 -11.08
N LEU A 33 -1.01 -7.92 -9.82
CA LEU A 33 -1.52 -8.62 -8.64
C LEU A 33 -2.96 -8.23 -8.27
N GLY A 34 -3.61 -7.36 -9.04
CA GLY A 34 -4.98 -6.91 -8.77
C GLY A 34 -5.15 -6.09 -7.50
N ILE A 35 -4.13 -5.33 -7.06
CA ILE A 35 -4.23 -4.42 -5.93
C ILE A 35 -5.08 -3.21 -6.32
N VAL A 36 -6.18 -2.98 -5.59
CA VAL A 36 -7.09 -1.85 -5.77
C VAL A 36 -7.00 -0.93 -4.57
N ILE A 37 -6.77 0.36 -4.82
CA ILE A 37 -6.74 1.41 -3.80
C ILE A 37 -8.14 2.01 -3.64
N THR A 38 -8.64 2.05 -2.41
CA THR A 38 -10.02 2.48 -2.09
C THR A 38 -10.08 3.74 -1.26
N TYR A 39 -8.99 4.11 -0.60
CA TYR A 39 -8.92 5.33 0.19
C TYR A 39 -7.49 5.83 0.28
N VAL A 40 -7.31 7.14 0.17
CA VAL A 40 -6.01 7.80 0.34
C VAL A 40 -6.20 9.13 1.06
N SER A 41 -5.48 9.31 2.15
CA SER A 41 -5.27 10.58 2.82
C SER A 41 -3.84 10.66 3.36
N ARG A 42 -3.47 11.80 3.95
CA ARG A 42 -2.20 11.94 4.66
C ARG A 42 -2.09 11.04 5.90
N ASP A 43 -3.21 10.60 6.46
CA ASP A 43 -3.26 9.89 7.74
C ASP A 43 -3.24 8.38 7.55
N HIS A 44 -3.82 7.88 6.46
CA HIS A 44 -3.80 6.46 6.11
C HIS A 44 -4.19 6.21 4.65
N THR A 45 -3.92 5.00 4.18
CA THR A 45 -4.40 4.46 2.90
C THR A 45 -5.08 3.11 3.10
N GLU A 46 -6.03 2.80 2.22
CA GLU A 46 -6.75 1.52 2.22
C GLU A 46 -6.77 0.95 0.81
N GLY A 47 -6.83 -0.38 0.73
CA GLY A 47 -6.97 -1.09 -0.52
C GLY A 47 -7.23 -2.57 -0.29
N TYR A 48 -7.39 -3.32 -1.37
CA TYR A 48 -7.63 -4.76 -1.30
C TYR A 48 -7.03 -5.51 -2.48
N VAL A 49 -6.95 -6.84 -2.32
CA VAL A 49 -6.71 -7.80 -3.40
C VAL A 49 -7.73 -8.94 -3.29
N ASP A 50 -8.32 -9.33 -4.41
CA ASP A 50 -9.07 -10.58 -4.51
C ASP A 50 -8.11 -11.73 -4.88
N VAL A 51 -7.93 -12.70 -3.97
CA VAL A 51 -6.97 -13.79 -4.11
C VAL A 51 -7.48 -14.81 -5.13
N THR A 52 -6.69 -15.01 -6.18
CA THR A 52 -6.92 -16.02 -7.23
C THR A 52 -5.79 -17.07 -7.23
N PRO A 53 -5.94 -18.19 -7.97
CA PRO A 53 -4.87 -19.19 -8.12
C PRO A 53 -3.56 -18.65 -8.68
N GLU A 54 -3.56 -17.54 -9.41
CA GLU A 54 -2.35 -16.89 -9.93
C GLU A 54 -1.46 -16.32 -8.81
N HIS A 55 -2.06 -16.04 -7.64
CA HIS A 55 -1.34 -15.56 -6.47
C HIS A 55 -0.79 -16.69 -5.59
N HIS A 56 -1.01 -17.96 -5.95
CA HIS A 56 -0.68 -19.08 -5.07
C HIS A 56 0.81 -19.41 -5.10
N GLN A 57 1.29 -19.90 -3.96
CA GLN A 57 2.50 -20.71 -3.89
C GLN A 57 2.17 -22.20 -4.12
N ILE A 58 3.20 -23.04 -4.24
CA ILE A 58 3.10 -24.48 -4.59
C ILE A 58 2.11 -25.32 -3.75
N THR A 59 1.71 -24.88 -2.56
CA THR A 59 0.74 -25.57 -1.69
C THR A 59 -0.70 -25.05 -1.85
N GLY A 60 -0.96 -24.14 -2.79
CA GLY A 60 -2.32 -23.66 -3.10
C GLY A 60 -2.89 -22.62 -2.13
N ILE A 61 -2.02 -21.88 -1.44
CA ILE A 61 -2.38 -20.69 -0.64
C ILE A 61 -1.66 -19.46 -1.21
N ALA A 62 -2.12 -18.27 -0.89
CA ALA A 62 -1.48 -17.01 -1.29
C ALA A 62 0.02 -17.00 -0.95
N ASN A 63 0.84 -16.62 -1.92
CA ASN A 63 2.28 -16.51 -1.78
C ASN A 63 2.64 -15.37 -0.82
N GLY A 64 3.68 -15.55 0.00
CA GLY A 64 4.20 -14.50 0.88
C GLY A 64 4.51 -13.18 0.15
N GLY A 65 4.97 -13.29 -1.11
CA GLY A 65 5.23 -12.15 -1.99
C GLY A 65 4.00 -11.29 -2.27
N LEU A 66 2.79 -11.86 -2.29
CA LEU A 66 1.56 -11.09 -2.46
C LEU A 66 1.40 -10.09 -1.30
N TYR A 67 1.52 -10.57 -0.06
CA TYR A 67 1.43 -9.73 1.14
C TYR A 67 2.52 -8.67 1.14
N CYS A 68 3.77 -9.06 0.85
CA CYS A 68 4.87 -8.09 0.74
C CYS A 68 4.56 -6.99 -0.27
N SER A 69 4.00 -7.33 -1.43
CA SER A 69 3.62 -6.36 -2.47
C SER A 69 2.46 -5.46 -2.03
N ILE A 70 1.43 -6.00 -1.37
CA ILE A 70 0.35 -5.18 -0.77
C ILE A 70 0.96 -4.15 0.21
N GLY A 71 1.83 -4.61 1.10
CA GLY A 71 2.51 -3.76 2.08
C GLY A 71 3.38 -2.68 1.43
N GLU A 72 4.15 -3.05 0.40
CA GLU A 72 4.99 -2.12 -0.36
C GLU A 72 4.14 -1.04 -1.06
N THR A 73 3.07 -1.45 -1.74
CA THR A 73 2.21 -0.55 -2.51
C THR A 73 1.48 0.44 -1.61
N LEU A 74 0.74 -0.04 -0.61
CA LEU A 74 -0.07 0.85 0.25
C LEU A 74 0.83 1.77 1.08
N GLY A 75 1.93 1.26 1.65
CA GLY A 75 2.85 2.08 2.44
C GLY A 75 3.56 3.15 1.62
N SER A 76 3.90 2.86 0.36
CA SER A 76 4.49 3.85 -0.55
C SER A 76 3.50 4.95 -0.91
N ILE A 77 2.26 4.58 -1.25
CA ILE A 77 1.20 5.54 -1.53
C ILE A 77 0.93 6.42 -0.31
N ALA A 78 0.90 5.84 0.89
CA ALA A 78 0.69 6.58 2.13
C ALA A 78 1.82 7.58 2.42
N ALA A 79 3.08 7.17 2.18
CA ALA A 79 4.22 8.06 2.34
C ALA A 79 4.18 9.25 1.36
N VAL A 80 3.79 9.01 0.11
CA VAL A 80 3.62 10.06 -0.91
C VAL A 80 2.45 10.97 -0.53
N ALA A 81 1.30 10.41 -0.17
CA ALA A 81 0.11 11.16 0.25
C ALA A 81 0.38 12.03 1.49
N ASN A 82 1.18 11.54 2.44
CA ASN A 82 1.52 12.29 3.64
C ASN A 82 2.54 13.41 3.37
N SER A 83 3.56 13.14 2.55
CA SER A 83 4.68 14.05 2.37
C SER A 83 4.50 15.05 1.23
N GLY A 84 3.63 14.75 0.25
CA GLY A 84 3.54 15.49 -1.00
C GLY A 84 4.80 15.35 -1.87
N ALA A 85 5.60 14.31 -1.64
CA ALA A 85 6.88 14.10 -2.31
C ALA A 85 7.06 12.61 -2.67
N ALA A 86 7.93 12.34 -3.63
CA ALA A 86 8.28 10.97 -3.99
C ALA A 86 8.94 10.25 -2.80
N ALA A 87 8.74 8.93 -2.74
CA ALA A 87 9.31 8.08 -1.71
C ALA A 87 9.91 6.82 -2.33
N VAL A 88 10.94 6.28 -1.68
CA VAL A 88 11.60 5.03 -2.10
C VAL A 88 11.66 4.08 -0.92
N GLY A 89 11.20 2.86 -1.12
CA GLY A 89 11.29 1.78 -0.14
C GLY A 89 12.76 1.45 0.20
N MET A 90 13.07 1.40 1.49
CA MET A 90 14.40 1.02 2.00
C MET A 90 14.39 -0.39 2.59
N SER A 91 13.28 -0.80 3.20
CA SER A 91 13.12 -2.14 3.77
C SER A 91 11.65 -2.47 3.95
N ASN A 92 11.29 -3.70 3.61
CA ASN A 92 9.97 -4.28 3.81
C ASN A 92 10.12 -5.51 4.73
N TYR A 93 9.52 -5.44 5.92
CA TYR A 93 9.47 -6.55 6.85
C TYR A 93 8.02 -6.99 7.02
N THR A 94 7.69 -8.18 6.52
CA THR A 94 6.33 -8.71 6.53
C THR A 94 6.24 -9.98 7.35
N ASP A 95 5.44 -9.93 8.41
CA ASP A 95 5.06 -11.09 9.21
C ASP A 95 3.82 -11.75 8.58
N LEU A 96 3.93 -13.05 8.28
CA LEU A 96 2.83 -13.86 7.74
C LEU A 96 2.18 -14.63 8.88
N LEU A 97 0.95 -14.23 9.24
CA LEU A 97 0.25 -14.68 10.46
C LEU A 97 -0.87 -15.69 10.16
N GLY A 98 -1.42 -15.66 8.95
CA GLY A 98 -2.51 -16.52 8.50
C GLY A 98 -2.37 -16.93 7.04
N SER A 99 -3.09 -17.99 6.65
CA SER A 99 -3.12 -18.48 5.27
C SER A 99 -4.46 -18.17 4.62
N VAL A 100 -4.42 -17.64 3.39
CA VAL A 100 -5.59 -17.34 2.56
C VAL A 100 -5.50 -18.16 1.28
N LYS A 101 -6.56 -18.89 0.92
CA LYS A 101 -6.64 -19.66 -0.32
C LYS A 101 -7.39 -18.91 -1.41
N GLU A 102 -8.49 -18.27 -1.06
CA GLU A 102 -9.37 -17.54 -1.97
C GLU A 102 -10.10 -16.44 -1.20
N GLY A 103 -10.74 -15.52 -1.93
CA GLY A 103 -11.46 -14.40 -1.36
C GLY A 103 -10.59 -13.15 -1.19
N ARG A 104 -11.13 -12.15 -0.49
CA ARG A 104 -10.51 -10.83 -0.41
C ARG A 104 -9.52 -10.72 0.76
N ILE A 105 -8.42 -10.03 0.52
CA ILE A 105 -7.54 -9.48 1.55
C ILE A 105 -7.73 -7.95 1.54
N ASP A 106 -8.27 -7.41 2.62
CA ASP A 106 -8.37 -5.97 2.86
C ASP A 106 -7.11 -5.50 3.57
N ALA A 107 -6.61 -4.30 3.25
CA ALA A 107 -5.37 -3.79 3.80
C ALA A 107 -5.48 -2.30 4.14
N VAL A 108 -4.84 -1.92 5.25
CA VAL A 108 -4.81 -0.54 5.74
C VAL A 108 -3.39 -0.18 6.14
N ALA A 109 -2.86 0.93 5.61
CA ALA A 109 -1.56 1.46 5.99
C ALA A 109 -1.69 2.69 6.90
N VAL A 110 -1.08 2.61 8.09
CA VAL A 110 -1.06 3.67 9.10
C VAL A 110 0.36 4.08 9.48
N PRO A 111 0.60 5.33 9.90
CA PRO A 111 1.93 5.82 10.18
C PRO A 111 2.44 5.28 11.52
N VAL A 112 3.68 4.80 11.54
CA VAL A 112 4.41 4.46 12.78
C VAL A 112 5.41 5.55 13.13
N HIS A 113 6.08 6.12 12.13
CA HIS A 113 7.00 7.25 12.30
C HIS A 113 6.99 8.13 11.05
N ILE A 114 6.78 9.44 11.23
CA ILE A 114 6.79 10.45 10.17
C ILE A 114 7.90 11.46 10.46
N GLY A 115 9.06 11.22 9.86
CA GLY A 115 10.22 12.13 9.90
C GLY A 115 10.38 12.91 8.61
N ARG A 116 11.23 13.94 8.63
CA ARG A 116 11.49 14.78 7.44
C ARG A 116 12.10 13.99 6.26
N THR A 117 12.94 13.00 6.56
CA THR A 117 13.72 12.23 5.57
C THR A 117 13.32 10.76 5.51
N THR A 118 12.73 10.21 6.56
CA THR A 118 12.35 8.80 6.61
C THR A 118 10.98 8.63 7.22
N HIS A 119 10.16 7.78 6.59
CA HIS A 119 8.90 7.31 7.12
C HIS A 119 8.98 5.82 7.49
N LEU A 120 8.14 5.42 8.43
CA LEU A 120 7.80 4.02 8.70
C LEU A 120 6.29 3.91 8.71
N TRP A 121 5.76 3.05 7.84
CA TRP A 121 4.33 2.75 7.74
C TRP A 121 4.09 1.30 8.10
N ARG A 122 3.02 1.05 8.85
CA ARG A 122 2.53 -0.29 9.12
C ARG A 122 1.34 -0.58 8.25
N VAL A 123 1.37 -1.68 7.52
CA VAL A 123 0.24 -2.16 6.72
C VAL A 123 -0.30 -3.42 7.37
N GLU A 124 -1.54 -3.36 7.85
CA GLU A 124 -2.25 -4.50 8.41
C GLU A 124 -3.16 -5.09 7.34
N MET A 125 -3.15 -6.41 7.19
CA MET A 125 -3.87 -7.12 6.15
C MET A 125 -4.82 -8.13 6.78
N TYR A 126 -6.08 -8.08 6.38
CA TYR A 126 -7.17 -8.83 6.97
C TYR A 126 -7.86 -9.70 5.93
N HIS A 127 -8.26 -10.90 6.34
CA HIS A 127 -9.16 -11.77 5.59
C HIS A 127 -10.27 -12.22 6.54
N GLU A 128 -11.53 -11.96 6.17
CA GLU A 128 -12.70 -12.23 7.01
C GLU A 128 -12.55 -11.68 8.45
N ALA A 129 -12.12 -10.42 8.55
CA ALA A 129 -11.83 -9.71 9.81
C ALA A 129 -10.71 -10.33 10.69
N LYS A 130 -9.94 -11.30 10.19
CA LYS A 130 -8.76 -11.85 10.87
C LYS A 130 -7.49 -11.25 10.28
N LEU A 131 -6.59 -10.80 11.14
CA LEU A 131 -5.27 -10.33 10.72
C LEU A 131 -4.47 -11.52 10.16
N VAL A 132 -4.09 -11.46 8.89
CA VAL A 132 -3.36 -12.52 8.18
C VAL A 132 -1.93 -12.15 7.85
N ALA A 133 -1.62 -10.85 7.77
CA ALA A 133 -0.25 -10.38 7.65
C ALA A 133 -0.09 -8.96 8.21
N THR A 134 1.14 -8.58 8.50
CA THR A 134 1.50 -7.20 8.83
C THR A 134 2.84 -6.86 8.21
N THR A 135 2.91 -5.74 7.51
CA THR A 135 4.14 -5.20 6.94
C THR A 135 4.57 -3.95 7.71
N ASN A 136 5.86 -3.83 8.03
CA ASN A 136 6.49 -2.56 8.35
C ASN A 136 7.35 -2.12 7.16
N LEU A 137 6.91 -1.07 6.48
CA LEU A 137 7.60 -0.50 5.32
C LEU A 137 8.34 0.77 5.72
N LYS A 138 9.67 0.74 5.60
CA LYS A 138 10.51 1.92 5.82
C LYS A 138 10.81 2.59 4.50
N LEU A 139 10.60 3.90 4.41
CA LEU A 139 10.81 4.67 3.18
C LEU A 139 11.72 5.87 3.42
N MET A 140 12.48 6.23 2.39
CA MET A 140 13.15 7.51 2.28
C MET A 140 12.25 8.48 1.51
N ILE A 141 12.10 9.71 2.02
CA ILE A 141 11.36 10.76 1.33
C ILE A 141 12.35 11.59 0.51
N LEU A 142 12.07 11.69 -0.79
CA LEU A 142 12.88 12.42 -1.75
C LEU A 142 12.34 13.84 -1.85
N ARG A 143 13.02 14.78 -1.17
CA ARG A 143 12.77 16.21 -1.34
C ARG A 143 13.91 16.81 -2.14
N ASP A 144 13.59 17.78 -2.99
CA ASP A 144 14.63 18.56 -3.65
C ASP A 144 15.55 19.17 -2.60
N ARG A 145 16.86 19.01 -2.84
CA ARG A 145 17.88 19.65 -2.01
C ARG A 145 17.90 21.12 -2.41
N SER A 146 17.23 21.95 -1.61
CA SER A 146 17.44 23.41 -1.61
C SER A 146 18.92 23.76 -1.41
#